data_AF-K9VRI6-F1
#
_entry.id   AF-K9VRI6-F1
#
_cell.length_a   1.000
_cell.length_b   1.000
_cell.length_c   1.000
_cell.angle_alpha   90.00
_cell.angle_beta   90.00
_cell.angle_gamma   90.00
#
_symmetry.space_group_name_H-M   'P 1'
#
loop_
_entity.id
_entity.type
_entity.pdbx_description
1 polymer ?
#
loop_
_entity_poly.entity_id
_entity_poly.type
_entity_poly.pdbx_seq_one_letter_code
_entity_poly.pdbx_strand_id
1 'polypeptide(L)' 'MNLSKSLTNAMRYVSEAAVRIFSPSDDNYPNSGVQPFEGKPSKSSKSR' A
#
# COMPACT_ATOMS: atom_id res chain seq x y z
N MET A 1 -37.06 18.09 -2.46
CA MET A 1 -35.62 17.73 -2.49
C MET A 1 -34.84 19.01 -2.72
N ASN A 2 -33.87 19.32 -1.86
CA ASN A 2 -33.19 20.62 -1.92
C ASN A 2 -32.01 20.48 -2.89
N LEU A 3 -32.02 21.24 -3.99
CA LEU A 3 -30.98 21.22 -5.02
C LEU A 3 -29.56 21.41 -4.44
N SER A 4 -29.45 22.24 -3.40
CA SER A 4 -28.22 22.45 -2.64
C SER A 4 -27.68 21.17 -2.00
N LYS A 5 -28.55 20.35 -1.38
CA LYS A 5 -28.15 19.07 -0.78
C LYS A 5 -27.63 18.08 -1.82
N SER A 6 -28.25 18.05 -3.00
CA SER A 6 -27.81 17.17 -4.10
C SER A 6 -26.43 17.59 -4.62
N LEU A 7 -26.19 18.89 -4.78
CA LEU A 7 -24.88 19.42 -5.21
C LEU A 7 -23.79 19.14 -4.17
N THR A 8 -24.05 19.36 -2.89
CA THR A 8 -23.09 19.03 -1.82
C THR A 8 -22.72 17.55 -1.83
N ASN A 9 -23.69 16.66 -2.04
CA ASN A 9 -23.42 15.23 -2.11
C ASN A 9 -22.58 14.86 -3.35
N ALA A 10 -22.88 15.44 -4.51
CA ALA A 10 -22.08 15.22 -5.72
C ALA A 10 -20.63 15.71 -5.53
N MET A 11 -20.44 16.90 -4.96
CA MET A 11 -19.12 17.45 -4.68
C MET A 11 -18.35 16.59 -3.67
N ARG A 12 -19.03 16.02 -2.66
CA ARG A 12 -18.41 15.08 -1.71
C ARG A 12 -17.82 13.86 -2.43
N TYR A 13 -18.61 13.19 -3.28
CA TYR A 13 -18.14 12.03 -4.03
C TYR A 13 -16.94 12.34 -4.94
N VAL A 14 -16.97 13.47 -5.65
CA VAL A 14 -15.84 13.88 -6.51
C VAL A 14 -14.62 14.23 -5.66
N SER A 15 -14.80 14.89 -4.52
CA SER A 15 -13.69 15.26 -3.63
C SER A 15 -12.99 14.04 -3.03
N GLU A 16 -13.73 12.99 -2.64
CA GLU A 16 -13.16 11.75 -2.11
C GLU A 16 -12.31 11.03 -3.17
N ALA A 17 -12.80 10.98 -4.41
CA ALA A 17 -12.05 10.41 -5.52
C ALA A 17 -10.80 11.24 -5.85
N ALA A 18 -10.90 12.57 -5.83
CA ALA A 18 -9.77 13.47 -6.05
C ALA A 18 -8.69 13.27 -4.97
N VAL A 19 -9.09 13.18 -3.69
CA VAL A 19 -8.15 12.88 -2.60
C VAL A 19 -7.46 11.55 -2.82
N ARG A 20 -8.16 10.49 -3.25
CA ARG A 20 -7.55 9.19 -3.52
C ARG A 20 -6.53 9.20 -4.67
N ILE A 21 -6.77 9.99 -5.72
CA ILE A 21 -5.90 10.03 -6.91
C ILE A 21 -4.70 10.94 -6.70
N PHE A 22 -4.91 12.06 -6.01
CA PHE A 22 -3.92 13.12 -5.88
C PHE A 22 -3.31 13.22 -4.47
N SER A 23 -3.68 12.34 -3.53
CA SER A 23 -2.96 12.23 -2.26
C SER A 23 -1.50 11.83 -2.54
N PRO A 24 -0.55 12.27 -1.69
CA PRO A 24 0.79 11.71 -1.70
C PRO A 24 0.72 10.18 -1.69
N SER A 25 1.53 9.52 -2.51
CA SER A 25 1.57 8.06 -2.46
C SER A 25 2.13 7.62 -1.11
N ASP A 26 1.55 6.57 -0.55
CA ASP A 26 2.09 5.89 0.63
C ASP A 26 3.19 4.90 0.20
N ASP A 27 4.06 5.33 -0.72
CA ASP A 27 5.17 4.53 -1.25
C ASP A 27 6.34 4.51 -0.27
N ASN A 28 6.05 4.31 1.02
CA ASN A 28 7.05 4.16 2.06
C ASN A 28 7.54 2.71 2.13
N TYR A 29 7.87 2.15 0.96
CA TYR A 29 8.49 0.86 0.86
C TYR A 29 9.97 0.98 1.22
N PRO A 30 10.55 0.04 1.98
CA PRO A 30 11.98 0.06 2.24
C PRO A 30 12.74 -0.02 0.91
N ASN A 31 13.81 0.77 0.77
CA ASN A 31 14.65 0.84 -0.43
C ASN A 31 15.19 -0.54 -0.89
N SER A 32 15.19 -1.53 0.01
CA SER A 32 15.51 -2.91 -0.26
C SER A 32 14.56 -3.83 0.51
N GLY A 33 14.11 -4.93 -0.09
CA GLY A 33 13.43 -5.99 0.64
C GLY A 33 14.37 -6.67 1.64
N VAL A 34 13.82 -7.23 2.72
CA VAL A 34 14.57 -8.19 3.55
C VAL A 34 14.70 -9.49 2.74
N GLN A 35 15.93 -9.95 2.52
CA GLN A 35 16.19 -11.23 1.86
C GLN A 35 15.82 -12.36 2.84
N PRO A 36 14.74 -13.15 2.61
CA PRO A 36 14.40 -14.21 3.53
C PRO A 36 15.33 -15.41 3.29
N PHE A 37 16.03 -15.79 4.37
CA PHE A 37 16.90 -16.95 4.55
C PHE A 37 18.29 -16.89 3.90
N GLU A 38 19.28 -16.46 4.69
CA GLU A 38 20.68 -16.86 4.51
C GLU A 38 20.76 -18.37 4.76
N GLY A 39 20.81 -19.17 3.69
CA GLY A 39 20.84 -20.62 3.74
C GLY A 39 21.83 -21.17 4.76
N LYS A 40 21.36 -21.59 5.95
CA LYS A 40 22.23 -22.31 6.89
C LYS A 40 22.58 -23.65 6.25
N PRO A 41 23.85 -23.92 5.90
CA PRO A 41 24.22 -25.24 5.40
C PRO A 41 23.88 -26.26 6.47
N SER A 42 23.12 -27.29 6.10
CA SER A 42 22.84 -28.42 6.99
C SER A 42 24.17 -29.01 7.46
N LYS A 43 24.40 -29.01 8.78
CA LYS A 43 25.51 -29.75 9.37
C LYS A 43 25.16 -31.23 9.36
N SER A 44 25.30 -31.91 8.22
CA SER A 44 25.62 -33.34 8.25
C SER A 44 27.11 -33.48 7.93
N SER A 45 27.89 -33.51 9.01
CA SER A 45 29.23 -34.05 9.00
C SER A 45 29.18 -35.49 8.50
N LYS A 46 29.74 -35.74 7.31
CA LYS A 46 30.51 -36.94 6.94
C LYS A 46 30.02 -38.26 7.56
N SER A 47 29.25 -39.06 6.81
CA SER A 47 29.40 -40.52 6.93
C SER A 47 30.36 -40.95 5.82
N ARG A 48 31.44 -41.61 6.23
CA ARG A 48 32.23 -42.49 5.37
C ARG A 48 31.34 -43.62 4.84
#